data_AF-A0A528D8P0-F1
#
_entry.id   AF-A0A528D8P0-F1
#
_cell.length_a   1.000
_cell.length_b   1.000
_cell.length_c   1.000
_cell.angle_alpha   90.00
_cell.angle_beta   90.00
_cell.angle_gamma   90.00
#
_symmetry.space_group_name_H-M   'P 1'
#
loop_
_entity.id
_entity.type
_entity.pdbx_description
1 polymer ?
#
loop_
_entity_poly.entity_id
_entity_poly.type
_entity_poly.pdbx_seq_one_letter_code
_entity_poly.pdbx_strand_id
1 'polypeptide(L)'
;AKIIHCVRDAAATCLSIYKVHFRGDSHRYGYDLGELADFHNLYIDMMAHWRTVLPDVVHDVRYEDFVADQEGQTRALIAHLGLPWDDAVLSFHETDRPVRTASAAQVRQPMYQGSVDLWKRYGDRLKPLLDRLA
;
A
#
# COMPACT_ATOMS: atom_id res chain seq x y z
N ALA A 1 16.44 7.28 12.71
CA ALA A 1 15.86 6.12 12.00
C ALA A 1 15.05 6.64 10.82
N LYS A 2 14.97 5.90 9.70
CA LYS A 2 14.17 6.28 8.52
C LYS A 2 12.84 5.54 8.54
N ILE A 3 11.76 6.20 8.16
CA ILE A 3 10.43 5.59 8.03
C ILE A 3 10.11 5.49 6.53
N ILE A 4 9.89 4.28 6.04
CA ILE A 4 9.41 4.07 4.67
C ILE A 4 7.89 3.96 4.73
N HIS A 5 7.22 4.84 4.02
CA HIS A 5 5.77 4.94 4.00
C HIS A 5 5.23 4.53 2.62
N CYS A 6 4.61 3.36 2.56
CA CYS A 6 4.02 2.85 1.33
C CYS A 6 2.69 3.55 1.04
N VAL A 7 2.66 4.31 -0.04
CA VAL A 7 1.49 5.03 -0.53
C VAL A 7 0.93 4.30 -1.75
N ARG A 8 -0.40 4.26 -1.87
CA ARG A 8 -1.11 3.67 -3.00
C ARG A 8 -2.36 4.48 -3.27
N ASP A 9 -2.90 4.39 -4.48
CA ASP A 9 -4.22 4.92 -4.80
C ASP A 9 -5.26 4.57 -3.71
N ALA A 10 -6.00 5.58 -3.27
CA ALA A 10 -6.92 5.50 -2.15
C ALA A 10 -8.05 4.49 -2.43
N ALA A 11 -8.66 4.56 -3.61
CA ALA A 11 -9.73 3.66 -4.01
C ALA A 11 -9.23 2.21 -4.14
N ALA A 12 -8.04 2.02 -4.69
CA ALA A 12 -7.39 0.72 -4.77
C ALA A 12 -7.12 0.12 -3.38
N THR A 13 -6.66 0.94 -2.44
CA THR A 13 -6.38 0.55 -1.05
C THR A 13 -7.66 0.17 -0.31
N CYS A 14 -8.67 1.05 -0.32
CA CYS A 14 -9.94 0.81 0.35
C CYS A 14 -10.66 -0.43 -0.22
N LEU A 15 -10.67 -0.60 -1.55
CA LEU A 15 -11.22 -1.83 -2.15
C LEU A 15 -10.44 -3.08 -1.75
N SER A 16 -9.11 -2.98 -1.62
CA SER A 16 -8.28 -4.09 -1.15
C SER A 16 -8.66 -4.51 0.26
N ILE A 17 -8.90 -3.55 1.16
CA ILE A 17 -9.36 -3.82 2.53
C ILE A 17 -10.77 -4.42 2.49
N TYR A 18 -11.69 -3.83 1.72
CA TYR A 18 -13.09 -4.25 1.63
C TYR A 18 -13.28 -5.72 1.23
N LYS A 19 -12.40 -6.25 0.37
CA LYS A 19 -12.48 -7.64 -0.11
C LYS A 19 -11.84 -8.66 0.82
N VAL A 20 -11.12 -8.23 1.86
CA VAL A 20 -10.40 -9.14 2.77
C VAL A 20 -11.24 -9.39 4.00
N HIS A 21 -11.44 -10.67 4.33
CA HIS A 21 -12.04 -11.06 5.60
C HIS A 21 -10.97 -11.09 6.70
N PHE A 22 -10.85 -9.98 7.44
CA PHE A 22 -10.01 -9.90 8.63
C PHE A 22 -10.66 -10.67 9.78
N ARG A 23 -9.88 -11.57 10.40
CA ARG A 23 -10.35 -12.33 11.56
C ARG A 23 -10.48 -11.43 12.79
N GLY A 24 -11.59 -11.60 13.51
CA GLY A 24 -11.89 -10.82 14.72
C GLY A 24 -12.52 -9.45 14.42
N ASP A 25 -12.62 -8.62 15.45
CA ASP A 25 -13.40 -7.37 15.41
C ASP A 25 -12.57 -6.10 15.18
N SER A 26 -11.26 -6.22 14.94
CA SER A 26 -10.34 -5.07 14.86
C SER A 26 -10.44 -4.23 13.59
N HIS A 27 -11.09 -4.75 12.54
CA HIS A 27 -11.16 -4.10 11.21
C HIS A 27 -12.60 -3.91 10.73
N ARG A 28 -13.54 -3.63 11.65
CA ARG A 28 -14.97 -3.44 11.32
C ARG A 28 -15.20 -2.31 10.32
N TYR A 29 -14.39 -1.25 10.38
CA TYR A 29 -14.39 -0.15 9.42
C TYR A 29 -14.21 -0.63 7.96
N GLY A 30 -13.57 -1.78 7.75
CA GLY A 30 -13.27 -2.33 6.45
C GLY A 30 -14.47 -2.89 5.68
N TYR A 31 -15.66 -2.96 6.30
CA TYR A 31 -16.83 -3.62 5.68
C TYR A 31 -17.97 -2.65 5.31
N ASP A 32 -17.76 -1.35 5.49
CA ASP A 32 -18.61 -0.29 4.95
C ASP A 32 -17.76 0.63 4.06
N LEU A 33 -18.22 0.89 2.84
CA LEU A 33 -17.47 1.68 1.86
C LEU A 33 -17.33 3.15 2.26
N GLY A 34 -18.33 3.71 2.95
CA GLY A 34 -18.29 5.08 3.45
C GLY A 34 -17.36 5.20 4.65
N GLU A 35 -17.46 4.30 5.62
CA GLU A 35 -16.53 4.27 6.77
C GLU A 35 -15.09 4.04 6.32
N LEU A 36 -14.85 3.22 5.29
CA LEU A 36 -13.54 3.04 4.69
C LEU A 36 -12.95 4.35 4.16
N ALA A 37 -13.76 5.18 3.51
CA ALA A 37 -13.35 6.48 3.01
C ALA A 37 -12.95 7.40 4.17
N ASP A 38 -13.81 7.46 5.19
CA ASP A 38 -13.62 8.29 6.37
C ASP A 38 -12.34 7.87 7.13
N PHE A 39 -12.10 6.55 7.26
CA PHE A 39 -10.89 6.02 7.90
C PHE A 39 -9.62 6.31 7.08
N HIS A 40 -9.72 6.25 5.74
CA HIS A 40 -8.60 6.62 4.87
C HIS A 40 -8.28 8.12 4.98
N ASN A 41 -9.29 8.99 5.02
CA ASN A 41 -9.08 10.43 5.19
C ASN A 41 -8.41 10.75 6.54
N LEU A 42 -8.80 10.08 7.63
CA LEU A 42 -8.11 10.19 8.92
C LEU A 42 -6.64 9.78 8.84
N TYR A 43 -6.33 8.74 8.07
CA TYR A 43 -4.94 8.34 7.80
C TYR A 43 -4.18 9.44 7.04
N ILE A 44 -4.78 10.09 6.04
CA ILE A 44 -4.16 11.20 5.31
C ILE A 44 -3.87 12.37 6.26
N ASP A 45 -4.82 12.76 7.10
CA ASP A 45 -4.64 13.82 8.10
C ASP A 45 -3.50 13.49 9.08
N MET A 46 -3.46 12.24 9.55
CA MET A 46 -2.39 11.75 10.41
C MET A 46 -1.03 11.82 9.72
N MET A 47 -0.93 11.41 8.45
CA MET A 47 0.33 11.49 7.70
C MET A 47 0.74 12.95 7.41
N ALA A 48 -0.20 13.86 7.18
CA ALA A 48 0.09 15.29 7.06
C ALA A 48 0.66 15.87 8.35
N HIS A 49 0.11 15.49 9.51
CA HIS A 49 0.66 15.83 10.81
C HIS A 49 2.10 15.32 10.95
N TRP A 50 2.35 14.03 10.67
CA TRP A 50 3.69 13.44 10.80
C TRP A 50 4.74 14.10 9.91
N ARG A 51 4.40 14.46 8.67
CA ARG A 51 5.30 15.21 7.78
C ARG A 51 5.64 16.59 8.34
N THR A 52 4.72 17.21 9.07
CA THR A 52 4.92 18.52 9.70
C THR A 52 5.83 18.43 10.92
N VAL A 53 5.61 17.45 11.81
CA VAL A 53 6.36 17.35 13.07
C VAL A 53 7.67 16.56 12.95
N LEU A 54 7.84 15.77 11.88
CA LEU A 54 9.04 14.99 11.59
C LEU A 54 9.50 15.21 10.14
N PRO A 55 9.94 16.43 9.78
CA PRO A 55 10.48 16.69 8.45
C PRO A 55 11.67 15.76 8.16
N ASP A 56 11.78 15.30 6.91
CA ASP A 56 12.85 14.43 6.40
C ASP A 56 12.95 13.02 7.04
N VAL A 57 12.04 12.64 7.95
CA VAL A 57 12.03 11.30 8.56
C VAL A 57 11.21 10.29 7.75
N VAL A 58 10.10 10.74 7.17
CA VAL A 58 9.17 9.90 6.41
C VAL A 58 9.50 10.00 4.91
N HIS A 59 9.83 8.86 4.32
CA HIS A 59 10.07 8.72 2.89
C HIS A 59 8.90 7.96 2.24
N ASP A 60 8.16 8.65 1.39
CA ASP A 60 7.03 8.07 0.68
C ASP A 60 7.51 7.23 -0.50
N VAL A 61 7.01 6.00 -0.59
CA VAL A 61 7.19 5.11 -1.74
C VAL A 61 5.84 4.80 -2.35
N ARG A 62 5.66 5.13 -3.63
CA ARG A 62 4.38 4.90 -4.32
C ARG A 62 4.34 3.49 -4.91
N TYR A 63 3.32 2.73 -4.55
CA TYR A 63 3.10 1.37 -5.03
C TYR A 63 3.05 1.31 -6.56
N GLU A 64 2.36 2.26 -7.19
CA GLU A 64 2.19 2.32 -8.65
C GLU A 64 3.53 2.47 -9.37
N ASP A 65 4.45 3.25 -8.80
CA ASP A 65 5.78 3.46 -9.38
C ASP A 65 6.61 2.18 -9.26
N PHE A 66 6.54 1.47 -8.12
CA PHE A 66 7.23 0.21 -7.91
C PHE A 66 6.76 -0.88 -8.88
N VAL A 67 5.46 -1.02 -9.10
CA VAL A 67 4.96 -2.03 -10.05
C VAL A 67 5.20 -1.65 -11.51
N ALA A 68 5.40 -0.36 -11.81
CA ALA A 68 5.77 0.11 -13.14
C ALA A 68 7.27 -0.08 -13.44
N ASP A 69 8.13 0.15 -12.44
CA ASP A 69 9.59 0.03 -12.55
C ASP A 69 10.19 -0.51 -11.23
N GLN A 70 10.15 -1.84 -11.06
CA GLN A 70 10.62 -2.47 -9.84
C GLN A 70 12.10 -2.16 -9.57
N GLU A 71 12.95 -2.31 -10.58
CA GLU A 71 14.40 -2.18 -10.39
C GLU A 71 14.79 -0.73 -10.09
N GLY A 72 14.31 0.23 -10.87
CA GLY A 72 14.64 1.65 -10.66
C GLY A 72 14.18 2.15 -9.30
N GLN A 73 12.94 1.83 -8.90
CA GLN A 73 12.41 2.23 -7.59
C GLN A 73 13.13 1.53 -6.43
N THR A 74 13.46 0.25 -6.57
CA THR A 74 14.19 -0.48 -5.52
C THR A 74 15.62 0.04 -5.38
N ARG A 75 16.32 0.35 -6.49
CA ARG A 75 17.64 0.98 -6.46
C ARG A 75 17.61 2.33 -5.76
N ALA A 76 16.63 3.18 -6.10
CA ALA A 76 16.45 4.48 -5.47
C ALA A 76 16.22 4.35 -3.95
N LEU A 77 15.37 3.40 -3.53
CA LEU A 77 15.09 3.14 -2.12
C LEU A 77 16.33 2.63 -1.37
N ILE A 78 17.06 1.65 -1.92
CA ILE A 78 18.29 1.12 -1.31
C ILE A 78 19.36 2.22 -1.16
N ALA A 79 19.53 3.05 -2.20
CA ALA A 79 20.42 4.21 -2.16
C ALA A 79 19.96 5.24 -1.10
N HIS A 80 18.67 5.55 -1.05
CA HIS A 80 18.10 6.42 -0.03
C HIS A 80 18.38 5.87 1.37
N LEU A 81 18.26 4.56 1.59
CA LEU A 81 18.55 3.92 2.88
C LEU A 81 20.05 3.90 3.22
N GLY A 82 20.94 4.09 2.25
CA GLY A 82 22.40 3.99 2.43
C GLY A 82 22.87 2.55 2.59
N LEU A 83 22.13 1.60 2.01
CA LEU A 83 22.44 0.17 2.07
C LEU A 83 23.20 -0.27 0.80
N PRO A 84 24.05 -1.31 0.89
CA PRO A 84 24.64 -1.91 -0.29
C PRO A 84 23.57 -2.58 -1.16
N TRP A 85 23.78 -2.56 -2.47
CA TRP A 85 22.92 -3.25 -3.43
C TRP A 85 23.16 -4.77 -3.40
N ASP A 86 22.07 -5.54 -3.50
CA ASP A 86 22.06 -7.00 -3.64
C ASP A 86 20.92 -7.37 -4.60
N ASP A 87 21.19 -8.11 -5.68
CA ASP A 87 20.18 -8.48 -6.67
C ASP A 87 19.03 -9.31 -6.08
N ALA A 88 19.24 -9.98 -4.94
CA ALA A 88 18.21 -10.76 -4.25
C ALA A 88 17.00 -9.91 -3.83
N VAL A 89 17.14 -8.58 -3.70
CA VAL A 89 16.01 -7.68 -3.40
C VAL A 89 14.95 -7.66 -4.51
N LEU A 90 15.33 -7.99 -5.75
CA LEU A 90 14.40 -8.09 -6.87
C LEU A 90 13.65 -9.44 -6.89
N SER A 91 14.29 -10.49 -6.37
CA SER A 91 13.73 -11.84 -6.23
C SER A 91 13.06 -12.09 -4.88
N PHE A 92 12.41 -11.08 -4.29
CA PHE A 92 11.79 -11.17 -2.96
C PHE A 92 10.79 -12.34 -2.80
N HIS A 93 10.19 -12.79 -3.90
CA HIS A 93 9.18 -13.84 -3.95
C HIS A 93 9.77 -15.26 -3.83
N GLU A 94 11.08 -15.41 -4.03
CA GLU A 94 11.81 -16.69 -3.93
C GLU A 94 12.21 -17.02 -2.49
N THR A 95 11.91 -16.13 -1.53
CA THR A 95 12.26 -16.36 -0.12
C THR A 95 11.52 -17.55 0.50
N ASP A 96 12.27 -18.42 1.19
CA ASP A 96 11.70 -19.58 1.90
C ASP A 96 10.98 -19.20 3.21
N ARG A 97 11.14 -17.97 3.68
CA ARG A 97 10.59 -17.55 4.98
C ARG A 97 9.05 -17.67 4.98
N PRO A 98 8.45 -18.11 6.09
CA PRO A 98 7.00 -18.09 6.23
C PRO A 98 6.43 -16.67 6.11
N VAL A 99 5.43 -16.48 5.25
CA VAL A 99 4.70 -15.20 5.09
C VAL A 99 3.33 -15.35 5.73
N ARG A 100 3.09 -14.66 6.85
CA ARG A 100 1.84 -14.72 7.62
C ARG A 100 1.06 -13.42 7.49
N THR A 101 0.54 -13.13 6.30
CA THR A 101 -0.24 -11.92 5.99
C THR A 101 -1.46 -12.25 5.12
N ALA A 102 -2.42 -11.33 5.04
CA ALA A 102 -3.55 -11.45 4.11
C ALA A 102 -3.11 -11.49 2.63
N SER A 103 -1.91 -10.97 2.32
CA SER A 103 -1.33 -10.91 0.98
C SER A 103 -0.34 -12.05 0.69
N ALA A 104 -0.31 -13.11 1.49
CA ALA A 104 0.71 -14.16 1.38
C ALA A 104 0.83 -14.78 -0.01
N ALA A 105 -0.29 -15.04 -0.69
CA ALA A 105 -0.29 -15.55 -2.06
C ALA A 105 0.28 -14.54 -3.07
N GLN A 106 0.05 -13.24 -2.85
CA GLN A 106 0.51 -12.17 -3.74
C GLN A 106 2.02 -11.89 -3.57
N VAL A 107 2.52 -11.94 -2.33
CA VAL A 107 3.96 -11.74 -2.02
C VAL A 107 4.83 -12.88 -2.55
N ARG A 108 4.25 -14.05 -2.78
CA ARG A 108 4.93 -15.21 -3.40
C ARG A 108 4.91 -15.19 -4.93
N GLN A 109 4.58 -14.07 -5.55
CA GLN A 109 4.65 -13.87 -6.99
C GLN A 109 5.67 -12.78 -7.32
N PRO A 110 6.30 -12.83 -8.51
CA PRO A 110 7.06 -11.70 -9.05
C PRO A 110 6.20 -10.42 -9.05
N MET A 111 6.84 -9.25 -9.11
CA MET A 111 6.11 -7.98 -9.14
C MET A 111 5.18 -7.92 -10.38
N TYR A 112 3.92 -7.52 -10.17
CA TYR A 112 2.90 -7.49 -11.22
C TYR A 112 1.94 -6.30 -11.07
N GLN A 113 1.41 -5.83 -12.20
CA GLN A 113 0.60 -4.61 -12.28
C GLN A 113 -0.92 -4.83 -12.15
N GLY A 114 -1.37 -6.09 -12.08
CA GLY A 114 -2.79 -6.46 -12.19
C GLY A 114 -3.72 -5.89 -11.10
N SER A 115 -3.17 -5.31 -10.03
CA SER A 115 -3.94 -4.78 -8.91
C SER A 115 -4.14 -3.26 -8.93
N VAL A 116 -3.41 -2.51 -9.77
CA VAL A 116 -3.42 -1.02 -9.75
C VAL A 116 -4.82 -0.49 -10.08
N ASP A 117 -5.36 -0.87 -11.23
CA ASP A 117 -6.60 -0.34 -11.78
C ASP A 117 -7.83 -1.22 -11.52
N LEU A 118 -7.69 -2.23 -10.66
CA LEU A 118 -8.75 -3.20 -10.40
C LEU A 118 -10.04 -2.53 -9.88
N TRP A 119 -9.91 -1.45 -9.12
CA TRP A 119 -11.04 -0.72 -8.54
C TRP A 119 -11.94 -0.09 -9.60
N LYS A 120 -11.38 0.36 -10.72
CA LYS A 120 -12.13 0.95 -11.83
C LYS A 120 -13.19 0.00 -12.39
N ARG A 121 -12.96 -1.32 -12.32
CA ARG A 121 -13.92 -2.34 -12.79
C ARG A 121 -15.23 -2.38 -12.01
N TYR A 122 -15.26 -1.81 -10.81
CA TYR A 122 -16.45 -1.81 -9.95
C TYR A 122 -17.37 -0.61 -10.23
N GLY A 123 -16.88 0.42 -10.92
CA GLY A 123 -17.67 1.60 -11.33
C GLY A 123 -18.49 2.18 -10.19
N ASP A 124 -19.77 2.42 -10.47
CA ASP A 124 -20.73 3.05 -9.55
C ASP A 124 -20.94 2.28 -8.23
N ARG A 125 -20.54 1.00 -8.16
CA ARG A 125 -20.62 0.24 -6.90
C ARG A 125 -19.68 0.79 -5.82
N LEU A 126 -18.64 1.52 -6.21
CA LEU A 126 -17.73 2.20 -5.29
C LEU A 126 -18.17 3.63 -4.98
N LYS A 127 -19.32 4.10 -5.49
CA LYS A 127 -19.79 5.46 -5.26
C LYS A 127 -19.79 5.90 -3.78
N PRO A 128 -20.25 5.08 -2.81
CA PRO A 128 -20.20 5.48 -1.40
C PRO A 128 -18.79 5.74 -0.85
N LEU A 129 -17.77 5.10 -1.43
CA LEU A 129 -16.36 5.32 -1.13
C LEU A 129 -15.84 6.56 -1.87
N LEU A 130 -16.02 6.60 -3.19
CA LEU A 130 -15.45 7.63 -4.06
C LEU A 130 -16.00 9.03 -3.76
N ASP A 131 -17.28 9.14 -3.37
CA ASP A 131 -17.90 10.42 -3.02
C ASP A 131 -17.34 11.05 -1.74
N ARG A 132 -16.64 10.26 -0.90
CA ARG A 132 -16.15 10.68 0.41
C ARG A 132 -14.63 10.78 0.51
N LEU A 133 -13.88 10.19 -0.42
CA LEU A 133 -12.42 10.34 -0.44
C LEU A 133 -12.03 11.80 -0.73
N ALA A 134 -11.08 12.30 0.05
CA ALA A 134 -10.55 13.67 -0.06
C ALA A 134 -9.61 13.85 -1.27
#